data_AF-A0A835UPE9-F1
#
_entry.id   AF-A0A835UPE9-F1
#
_cell.length_a   1.000
_cell.length_b   1.000
_cell.length_c   1.000
_cell.angle_alpha   90.00
_cell.angle_beta   90.00
_cell.angle_gamma   90.00
#
_symmetry.space_group_name_H-M   'P 1'
#
loop_
_entity.id
_entity.type
_entity.pdbx_description
1 polymer ?
#
loop_
_entity_poly.entity_id
_entity_poly.type
_entity_poly.pdbx_seq_one_letter_code
_entity_poly.pdbx_strand_id
1 'polypeptide(L)'
;MLTLSSERFQMIQKEAPADCQQYLVQVTKYQAAQNCKTWVVGKWITYSEQRLAPPGTHFHQFVVPPIIGFRRDCTYGNLAAMRLPQDVEGLCSCEYTLDRGVVHACHAGGVVHCLEGWTHHEVGAIDVDRIDVVWRAALKNGLRPVSM
;
A
#
# COMPACT_ATOMS: atom_id res chain seq x y z
N MET A 1 -11.55 -11.00 -0.17
CA MET A 1 -10.12 -11.19 -0.48
C MET A 1 -9.96 -12.09 -1.69
N LEU A 2 -9.29 -11.61 -2.74
CA LEU A 2 -8.99 -12.42 -3.93
C LEU A 2 -7.79 -13.34 -3.66
N THR A 3 -8.01 -14.65 -3.60
CA THR A 3 -6.94 -15.65 -3.45
C THR A 3 -7.44 -17.04 -3.85
N LEU A 4 -6.59 -17.79 -4.55
CA LEU A 4 -6.86 -19.20 -4.88
C LEU A 4 -6.55 -20.14 -3.72
N SER A 5 -5.71 -19.72 -2.76
CA SER A 5 -5.38 -20.51 -1.58
C SER A 5 -6.42 -20.28 -0.48
N SER A 6 -7.21 -21.31 -0.21
CA SER A 6 -8.17 -21.33 0.91
C SER A 6 -7.47 -21.34 2.25
N GLU A 7 -6.31 -22.01 2.36
CA GLU A 7 -5.48 -22.01 3.56
C GLU A 7 -5.02 -20.58 3.91
N ARG A 8 -4.48 -19.85 2.93
CA ARG A 8 -4.08 -18.45 3.12
C ARG A 8 -5.24 -17.58 3.56
N PHE A 9 -6.41 -17.75 2.94
CA PHE A 9 -7.61 -17.01 3.32
C PHE A 9 -8.01 -17.30 4.77
N GLN A 10 -8.06 -18.57 5.17
CA GLN A 10 -8.45 -18.97 6.52
C GLN A 10 -7.47 -18.47 7.59
N MET A 11 -6.16 -18.44 7.31
CA MET A 11 -5.17 -17.85 8.22
C MET A 11 -5.47 -16.37 8.48
N ILE A 12 -5.65 -15.58 7.42
CA ILE A 12 -5.93 -14.14 7.53
C ILE A 12 -7.30 -13.90 8.18
N GLN A 13 -8.32 -14.70 7.87
CA GLN A 13 -9.64 -14.56 8.48
C GLN A 13 -9.59 -14.77 10.00
N LYS A 14 -8.75 -15.69 10.48
CA LYS A 14 -8.58 -15.97 11.92
C LYS A 14 -7.83 -14.87 12.68
N GLU A 15 -7.10 -13.99 11.99
CA GLU A 15 -6.49 -12.80 12.60
C GLU A 15 -7.54 -11.76 13.02
N ALA A 16 -8.72 -11.78 12.39
CA ALA A 16 -9.81 -10.89 12.75
C ALA A 16 -10.59 -11.40 13.98
N PRO A 17 -11.11 -10.48 14.82
CA PRO A 17 -12.06 -10.82 15.89
C PRO A 17 -13.23 -11.66 15.37
N ALA A 18 -13.72 -12.60 16.19
CA ALA A 18 -14.71 -13.61 15.77
C ALA A 18 -15.98 -13.00 15.14
N ASP A 19 -16.43 -11.87 15.67
CA ASP A 19 -17.58 -11.09 15.20
C ASP A 19 -17.31 -10.35 13.87
N CYS A 20 -16.04 -10.13 13.54
CA CYS A 20 -15.62 -9.49 12.29
C CYS A 20 -15.32 -10.49 11.15
N GLN A 21 -15.08 -11.77 11.45
CA GLN A 21 -14.65 -12.76 10.45
C GLN A 21 -15.63 -12.92 9.28
N GLN A 22 -16.93 -12.75 9.55
CA GLN A 22 -17.99 -12.82 8.54
C GLN A 22 -17.90 -11.74 7.45
N TYR A 23 -17.23 -10.61 7.71
CA TYR A 23 -17.07 -9.53 6.73
C TYR A 23 -15.93 -9.80 5.74
N LEU A 24 -15.03 -10.74 6.05
CA LEU A 24 -13.97 -11.14 5.14
C LEU A 24 -14.39 -12.40 4.36
N VAL A 25 -14.66 -12.23 3.07
CA VAL A 25 -15.12 -13.31 2.18
C VAL A 25 -14.03 -13.68 1.17
N GLN A 26 -13.78 -14.96 0.95
CA GLN A 26 -12.86 -15.43 -0.10
C GLN A 26 -13.52 -15.30 -1.47
N VAL A 27 -12.78 -14.78 -2.43
CA VAL A 27 -13.15 -14.82 -3.85
C VAL A 27 -11.98 -15.33 -4.67
N THR A 28 -12.27 -16.00 -5.78
CA THR A 28 -11.24 -16.58 -6.68
C THR A 28 -11.19 -15.88 -8.04
N LYS A 29 -12.13 -14.97 -8.29
CA LYS A 29 -12.30 -14.25 -9.56
C LYS A 29 -12.65 -12.79 -9.29
N TYR A 30 -12.14 -11.88 -10.13
CA TYR A 30 -12.40 -10.44 -10.01
C TYR A 30 -13.86 -10.06 -10.21
N GLN A 31 -14.63 -10.84 -10.97
CA GLN A 31 -16.07 -10.62 -11.21
C GLN A 31 -16.88 -10.54 -9.91
N ALA A 32 -16.42 -11.18 -8.84
CA ALA A 32 -17.08 -11.10 -7.54
C ALA A 32 -17.11 -9.68 -6.96
N ALA A 33 -16.21 -8.80 -7.41
CA ALA A 33 -16.12 -7.40 -6.98
C ALA A 33 -16.85 -6.41 -7.91
N GLN A 34 -17.69 -6.90 -8.85
CA GLN A 34 -18.37 -6.05 -9.84
C GLN A 34 -19.30 -4.97 -9.25
N ASN A 35 -19.70 -5.13 -7.99
CA ASN A 35 -20.54 -4.17 -7.26
C ASN A 35 -19.76 -3.40 -6.19
N CYS A 36 -18.44 -3.59 -6.10
CA CYS A 36 -17.59 -2.93 -5.10
C CYS A 36 -16.99 -1.66 -5.69
N LYS A 37 -17.22 -0.50 -5.06
CA LYS A 37 -16.64 0.79 -5.49
C LYS A 37 -15.27 1.09 -4.89
N THR A 38 -14.82 0.29 -3.92
CA THR A 38 -13.53 0.47 -3.25
C THR A 38 -12.68 -0.77 -3.53
N TRP A 39 -11.59 -0.57 -4.28
CA TRP A 39 -10.69 -1.65 -4.68
C TRP A 39 -9.33 -1.44 -4.04
N VAL A 40 -8.87 -2.41 -3.25
CA VAL A 40 -7.57 -2.40 -2.60
C VAL A 40 -6.65 -3.36 -3.36
N VAL A 41 -5.68 -2.81 -4.08
CA VAL A 41 -4.91 -3.50 -5.12
C VAL A 41 -3.44 -3.62 -4.72
N GLY A 42 -3.06 -4.84 -4.33
CA GLY A 42 -1.68 -5.21 -3.96
C GLY A 42 -0.92 -5.98 -5.03
N LYS A 43 -1.53 -6.21 -6.19
CA LYS A 43 -0.93 -6.89 -7.33
C LYS A 43 -1.28 -6.11 -8.58
N TRP A 44 -0.36 -6.09 -9.55
CA TRP A 44 -0.64 -5.47 -10.83
C TRP A 44 -1.86 -6.13 -11.52
N ILE A 45 -2.77 -5.30 -12.03
CA ILE A 45 -3.99 -5.75 -12.74
C ILE A 45 -4.07 -5.13 -14.15
N THR A 46 -4.53 -5.94 -15.09
CA THR A 46 -4.72 -5.60 -16.50
C THR A 46 -5.91 -4.66 -16.73
N TYR A 47 -5.97 -4.05 -17.92
CA TYR A 47 -7.12 -3.23 -18.32
C TYR A 47 -8.45 -3.99 -18.34
N SER A 48 -8.44 -5.27 -18.71
CA SER A 48 -9.66 -6.10 -18.71
C SER A 48 -10.14 -6.38 -17.30
N GLU A 49 -9.24 -6.61 -16.34
CA GLU A 49 -9.59 -6.77 -14.93
C GLU A 49 -10.14 -5.47 -14.34
N GLN A 50 -9.56 -4.32 -14.67
CA GLN A 50 -10.08 -3.01 -14.25
C GLN A 50 -11.48 -2.71 -14.82
N ARG A 51 -11.87 -3.29 -15.96
CA ARG A 51 -13.23 -3.13 -16.53
C ARG A 51 -14.31 -3.81 -15.70
N LEU A 52 -13.95 -4.76 -14.84
CA LEU A 52 -14.89 -5.43 -13.95
C LEU A 52 -15.32 -4.53 -12.78
N ALA A 53 -14.56 -3.48 -12.47
CA ALA A 53 -14.96 -2.53 -11.45
C ALA A 53 -16.13 -1.64 -11.95
N PRO A 54 -17.13 -1.35 -11.10
CA PRO A 54 -18.25 -0.49 -11.47
C PRO A 54 -17.80 0.96 -11.70
N PRO A 55 -18.52 1.75 -12.50
CA PRO A 55 -18.26 3.19 -12.65
C PRO A 55 -18.24 3.92 -11.30
N GLY A 56 -17.35 4.89 -11.16
CA GLY A 56 -17.10 5.62 -9.92
C GLY A 56 -16.26 4.85 -8.90
N THR A 57 -15.56 3.78 -9.30
CA THR A 57 -14.66 3.05 -8.42
C THR A 57 -13.42 3.88 -8.08
N HIS A 58 -12.95 3.77 -6.83
CA HIS A 58 -11.63 4.22 -6.42
C HIS A 58 -10.69 3.04 -6.20
N PHE A 59 -9.53 3.06 -6.86
CA PHE A 59 -8.48 2.07 -6.72
C PHE A 59 -7.41 2.56 -5.73
N HIS A 60 -7.42 2.01 -4.51
CA HIS A 60 -6.31 2.14 -3.56
C HIS A 60 -5.21 1.17 -3.96
N GLN A 61 -4.09 1.68 -4.46
CA GLN A 61 -2.97 0.86 -4.92
C GLN A 61 -1.78 0.95 -3.96
N PHE A 62 -1.13 -0.18 -3.73
CA PHE A 62 0.13 -0.28 -2.98
C PHE A 62 1.14 -1.20 -3.69
N VAL A 63 0.92 -1.43 -4.99
CA VAL A 63 1.84 -2.13 -5.89
C VAL A 63 2.81 -1.12 -6.53
N VAL A 64 4.10 -1.46 -6.58
CA VAL A 64 5.13 -0.67 -7.28
C VAL A 64 5.67 -1.50 -8.45
N PRO A 65 5.65 -1.00 -9.70
CA PRO A 65 5.08 0.28 -10.14
C PRO A 65 3.55 0.33 -10.05
N PRO A 66 2.94 1.54 -10.01
CA PRO A 66 1.49 1.68 -9.92
C PRO A 66 0.77 1.06 -11.12
N ILE A 67 -0.52 0.72 -10.96
CA ILE A 67 -1.31 0.23 -12.09
C ILE A 67 -1.59 1.38 -13.06
N ILE A 68 -1.64 1.06 -14.36
CA ILE A 68 -1.92 2.08 -15.38
C ILE A 68 -3.41 2.43 -15.32
N GLY A 69 -3.70 3.69 -15.01
CA GLY A 69 -5.06 4.22 -14.94
C GLY A 69 -5.71 4.36 -16.31
N PHE A 70 -6.60 3.43 -16.66
CA PHE A 70 -7.26 3.39 -17.97
C PHE A 70 -8.72 3.87 -17.94
N ARG A 71 -9.41 3.68 -16.82
CA ARG A 71 -10.84 3.99 -16.67
C ARG A 71 -11.03 5.47 -16.33
N ARG A 72 -11.60 6.24 -17.27
CA ARG A 72 -11.89 7.68 -17.08
C ARG A 72 -13.02 7.95 -16.09
N ASP A 73 -13.88 6.97 -15.88
CA ASP A 73 -14.99 6.98 -14.94
C ASP A 73 -14.61 6.44 -13.55
N CYS A 74 -13.33 6.17 -13.31
CA CYS A 74 -12.77 5.72 -12.04
C CYS A 74 -11.63 6.64 -11.59
N THR A 75 -11.22 6.49 -10.34
CA THR A 75 -10.08 7.22 -9.76
C THR A 75 -9.04 6.25 -9.22
N TYR A 76 -7.78 6.69 -9.20
CA TYR A 76 -6.63 5.87 -8.80
C TYR A 76 -5.86 6.64 -7.74
N GLY A 77 -5.65 6.01 -6.58
CA GLY A 77 -4.86 6.60 -5.50
C GLY A 77 -3.38 6.64 -5.85
N ASN A 78 -2.67 7.66 -5.39
CA ASN A 78 -1.21 7.70 -5.53
C ASN A 78 -0.55 6.68 -4.59
N LEU A 79 0.62 6.18 -4.99
CA LEU A 79 1.43 5.36 -4.08
C LEU A 79 1.95 6.25 -2.95
N ALA A 80 1.92 5.72 -1.73
CA ALA A 80 2.47 6.42 -0.58
C ALA A 80 3.96 6.71 -0.80
N ALA A 81 4.35 7.97 -0.58
CA ALA A 81 5.71 8.44 -0.76
C ALA A 81 6.02 9.53 0.28
N MET A 82 7.30 9.72 0.56
CA MET A 82 7.79 10.75 1.45
C MET A 82 8.93 11.51 0.80
N ARG A 83 8.96 12.82 1.04
CA ARG A 83 10.07 13.69 0.70
C ARG A 83 11.14 13.58 1.78
N LEU A 84 12.37 13.37 1.33
CA LEU A 84 13.58 13.37 2.16
C LEU A 84 13.95 14.79 2.59
N PRO A 85 14.75 14.96 3.66
CA PRO A 85 15.38 16.23 4.00
C PRO A 85 16.18 16.81 2.82
N GLN A 86 16.23 18.14 2.71
CA GLN A 86 16.88 18.81 1.58
C GLN A 86 18.40 18.63 1.56
N ASP A 87 18.98 18.46 2.74
CA ASP A 87 20.40 18.26 3.04
C ASP A 87 20.77 16.78 3.18
N VAL A 88 19.94 15.86 2.66
CA VAL A 88 20.23 14.43 2.71
C VAL A 88 21.51 14.10 1.93
N GLU A 89 22.41 13.35 2.57
CA GLU A 89 23.65 12.84 1.98
C GLU A 89 23.72 11.31 2.09
N GLY A 90 24.54 10.68 1.24
CA GLY A 90 24.80 9.23 1.31
C GLY A 90 23.65 8.31 0.87
N LEU A 91 22.53 8.87 0.38
CA LEU A 91 21.40 8.12 -0.14
C LEU A 91 21.21 8.38 -1.64
N CYS A 92 21.30 7.31 -2.45
CA CYS A 92 20.94 7.34 -3.86
C CYS A 92 19.63 6.56 -4.06
N SER A 93 18.63 7.19 -4.67
CA SER A 93 17.35 6.55 -4.97
C SER A 93 16.97 6.72 -6.44
N CYS A 94 16.38 5.69 -7.03
CA CYS A 94 15.74 5.82 -8.33
C CYS A 94 14.44 6.63 -8.17
N GLU A 95 14.35 7.76 -8.87
CA GLU A 95 13.17 8.63 -8.87
C GLU A 95 11.98 7.94 -9.57
N TYR A 96 12.22 7.17 -10.64
CA TYR A 96 11.20 6.51 -11.46
C TYR A 96 10.05 7.45 -11.88
N THR A 97 8.97 7.49 -11.10
CA THR A 97 7.79 8.36 -11.32
C THR A 97 7.64 9.44 -10.24
N LEU A 98 8.55 9.50 -9.28
CA LEU A 98 8.60 10.43 -8.17
C LEU A 98 9.50 11.62 -8.51
N ASP A 99 9.27 12.75 -7.84
CA ASP A 99 10.13 13.92 -7.93
C ASP A 99 11.51 13.69 -7.28
N ARG A 100 12.48 14.53 -7.65
CA ARG A 100 13.76 14.63 -6.94
C ARG A 100 13.57 14.76 -5.43
N GLY A 101 14.31 13.94 -4.69
CA GLY A 101 14.27 13.91 -3.22
C GLY A 101 12.99 13.29 -2.64
N VAL A 102 12.20 12.59 -3.45
CA VAL A 102 11.03 11.82 -3.00
C VAL A 102 11.28 10.33 -3.19
N VAL A 103 10.96 9.55 -2.17
CA VAL A 103 11.06 8.09 -2.19
C VAL A 103 9.72 7.46 -1.82
N HIS A 104 9.47 6.25 -2.29
CA HIS A 104 8.30 5.49 -1.86
C HIS A 104 8.33 5.26 -0.34
N ALA A 105 7.16 5.18 0.28
CA ALA A 105 7.03 5.03 1.73
C ALA A 105 7.75 3.77 2.28
N CYS A 106 7.86 2.70 1.48
CA CYS A 106 8.64 1.52 1.85
C CYS A 106 10.15 1.81 1.99
N HIS A 107 10.73 2.64 1.11
CA HIS A 107 12.13 3.07 1.22
C HIS A 107 12.31 4.06 2.37
N ALA A 108 11.38 5.00 2.55
CA ALA A 108 11.36 5.90 3.69
C ALA A 108 11.34 5.13 5.02
N GLY A 109 10.51 4.08 5.12
CA GLY A 109 10.46 3.21 6.29
C GLY A 109 11.80 2.55 6.59
N GLY A 110 12.51 2.04 5.57
CA GLY A 110 13.86 1.49 5.73
C GLY A 110 14.88 2.52 6.22
N VAL A 111 14.82 3.76 5.72
CA VAL A 111 15.67 4.86 6.19
C VAL A 111 15.38 5.18 7.66
N VAL A 112 14.11 5.33 8.03
CA VAL A 112 13.70 5.61 9.42
C VAL A 112 14.14 4.49 10.36
N HIS A 113 13.98 3.24 9.94
CA HIS A 113 14.42 2.08 10.72
C HIS A 113 15.93 2.14 11.02
N CYS A 114 16.74 2.47 10.01
CA CYS A 114 18.19 2.62 10.16
C CYS A 114 18.55 3.79 11.09
N LEU A 115 17.91 4.95 10.91
CA LEU A 115 18.18 6.16 11.70
C LEU A 115 17.79 6.01 13.18
N GLU A 116 16.69 5.33 13.48
CA GLU A 116 16.26 5.08 14.86
C GLU A 116 16.97 3.87 15.50
N GLY A 117 17.87 3.19 14.78
CA GLY A 117 18.68 2.09 15.31
C GLY A 117 17.83 0.87 15.73
N TRP A 118 16.69 0.66 15.08
CA TRP A 118 15.83 -0.46 15.39
C TRP A 118 16.45 -1.79 14.96
N THR A 119 16.16 -2.84 15.72
CA THR A 119 16.78 -4.18 15.56
C THR A 119 15.76 -5.28 15.25
N HIS A 120 14.48 -4.93 15.17
CA HIS A 120 13.41 -5.88 14.86
C HIS A 120 13.28 -6.06 13.34
N HIS A 121 12.61 -7.14 12.92
CA HIS A 121 12.41 -7.39 11.49
C HIS A 121 11.17 -6.66 10.98
N GLU A 122 11.30 -6.01 9.83
CA GLU A 122 10.20 -5.31 9.13
C GLU A 122 9.50 -6.18 8.08
N VAL A 123 9.86 -7.47 8.00
CA VAL A 123 9.29 -8.41 7.04
C VAL A 123 8.19 -9.20 7.73
N GLY A 124 6.95 -9.04 7.27
CA GLY A 124 5.82 -9.80 7.75
C GLY A 124 4.53 -8.99 7.82
N ALA A 125 3.65 -9.39 8.74
CA ALA A 125 2.44 -8.62 9.05
C ALA A 125 2.83 -7.26 9.65
N ILE A 126 2.05 -6.23 9.33
CA ILE A 126 2.24 -4.88 9.87
C ILE A 126 1.86 -4.89 11.35
N ASP A 127 2.78 -4.42 12.21
CA ASP A 127 2.48 -4.12 13.61
C ASP A 127 1.70 -2.80 13.68
N VAL A 128 0.38 -2.90 13.84
CA VAL A 128 -0.53 -1.75 13.81
C VAL A 128 -0.26 -0.75 14.93
N ASP A 129 0.25 -1.20 16.08
CA ASP A 129 0.55 -0.34 17.22
C ASP A 129 1.80 0.52 17.00
N ARG A 130 2.63 0.16 16.01
CA ARG A 130 3.82 0.93 15.64
C ARG A 130 3.57 1.97 14.57
N ILE A 131 2.41 2.01 13.92
CA ILE A 131 2.14 2.96 12.82
C ILE A 131 2.44 4.40 13.26
N ASP A 132 1.90 4.83 14.41
CA ASP A 132 2.11 6.18 14.92
C ASP A 132 3.54 6.42 15.42
N VAL A 133 4.19 5.39 15.93
CA VAL A 133 5.60 5.46 16.38
C VAL A 133 6.50 5.72 15.19
N VAL A 134 6.36 4.92 14.13
CA VAL A 134 7.12 5.05 12.89
C VAL A 134 6.83 6.38 12.21
N TRP A 135 5.55 6.79 12.17
CA TRP A 135 5.15 8.07 11.60
C TRP A 135 5.82 9.26 12.31
N ARG A 136 5.77 9.32 13.65
CA ARG A 136 6.43 10.37 14.42
C ARG A 136 7.95 10.37 14.24
N ALA A 137 8.57 9.18 14.18
CA ALA A 137 9.99 9.06 13.91
C ALA A 137 10.36 9.58 12.52
N ALA A 138 9.55 9.28 11.49
CA ALA A 138 9.76 9.82 10.15
C ALA A 138 9.76 11.35 10.14
N LEU A 139 8.76 11.97 10.77
CA LEU A 139 8.66 13.42 10.87
C LEU A 139 9.82 14.04 11.67
N LYS A 140 10.23 13.41 12.78
CA LYS A 140 11.38 13.82 13.59
C LYS A 140 12.69 13.82 12.79
N ASN A 141 12.87 12.83 11.91
CA ASN A 141 14.03 12.75 11.01
C ASN A 141 13.90 13.65 9.76
N GLY A 142 12.91 14.55 9.73
CA GLY A 142 12.76 15.55 8.67
C GLY A 142 12.09 15.03 7.39
N LEU A 143 11.65 13.76 7.35
CA LEU A 143 10.85 13.26 6.24
C LEU A 143 9.47 13.91 6.29
N ARG A 144 8.89 14.19 5.11
CA ARG A 144 7.56 14.81 5.00
C ARG A 144 6.68 14.01 4.05
N PRO A 145 5.37 13.84 4.36
CA PRO A 145 4.46 13.32 3.35
C PRO A 145 4.48 14.21 2.12
N VAL A 146 4.43 13.59 0.94
CA VAL A 146 4.08 14.35 -0.26
C VAL A 146 2.60 14.71 -0.16
N SER A 147 2.29 16.01 -0.25
CA SER A 147 0.92 16.47 -0.39
C SER A 147 0.35 15.91 -1.69
N MET A 148 -0.82 15.28 -1.59
CA MET A 148 -1.62 14.83 -2.74
C MET A 148 -2.09 16.00 -3.58
#